data_AF-A0A914QQE1-F1
#
_entry.id   AF-A0A914QQE1-F1
#
_cell.length_a   1.000
_cell.length_b   1.000
_cell.length_c   1.000
_cell.angle_alpha   90.00
_cell.angle_beta   90.00
_cell.angle_gamma   90.00
#
_symmetry.space_group_name_H-M   'P 1'
#
loop_
_entity.id
_entity.type
_entity.pdbx_description
1 polymer ?
#
loop_
_entity_poly.entity_id
_entity_poly.type
_entity_poly.pdbx_seq_one_letter_code
_entity_poly.pdbx_strand_id
1 'polypeptide(L)'
;MEEALEKLKTEKPPTKQESDILEYYAYALYKQGNVKHALKLTKKLAKIDPKHPRAAGNVKWYEDMLDEEARENLEDLPPVKNERDLKYDITEREKLIVI
;
A
#
# COMPACT_ATOMS: atom_id res chain seq x y z
N MET A 1 3.15 -2.35 6.32
CA MET A 1 3.32 -0.88 6.29
C MET A 1 2.13 -0.14 6.89
N GLU A 2 0.91 -0.68 6.84
CA GLU A 2 -0.25 -0.13 7.57
C GLU A 2 0.03 0.09 9.06
N GLU A 3 0.58 -0.92 9.74
CA GLU A 3 0.99 -0.80 11.15
C GLU A 3 1.97 0.36 11.41
N ALA A 4 2.84 0.69 10.44
CA ALA A 4 3.76 1.81 10.57
C ALA A 4 3.03 3.17 10.54
N LEU A 5 1.98 3.30 9.72
CA LEU A 5 1.11 4.49 9.73
C LEU A 5 0.35 4.62 11.05
N GLU A 6 -0.14 3.51 11.60
CA GLU A 6 -0.84 3.51 12.89
C GLU A 6 0.11 3.89 14.04
N LYS A 7 1.32 3.32 14.06
CA LYS A 7 2.34 3.67 15.06
C LYS A 7 2.77 5.13 15.00
N LEU A 8 2.88 5.70 13.80
CA LEU A 8 3.25 7.11 13.63
C LEU A 8 2.31 8.07 14.38
N LYS A 9 1.05 7.68 14.61
CA LYS A 9 0.08 8.49 15.37
C LYS A 9 0.45 8.65 16.85
N THR A 10 1.17 7.68 17.42
CA THR A 10 1.45 7.63 18.87
C THR A 10 2.94 7.71 19.20
N GLU A 11 3.82 7.36 18.26
CA GLU A 11 5.27 7.38 18.44
C GLU A 11 5.81 8.81 18.62
N LYS A 12 6.59 9.04 19.69
CA LYS A 12 7.22 10.33 19.99
C LYS A 12 8.64 10.12 20.53
N PRO A 13 9.70 10.63 19.86
CA PRO A 13 9.68 11.26 18.53
C PRO A 13 9.41 10.23 17.41
N PRO A 14 8.86 10.65 16.26
CA PRO A 14 8.64 9.73 15.14
C PRO A 14 9.98 9.23 14.58
N THR A 15 10.11 7.92 14.37
CA THR A 15 11.33 7.32 13.82
C THR A 15 11.43 7.52 12.30
N LYS A 16 10.30 7.65 11.61
CA LYS A 16 10.21 7.88 10.15
C LYS A 16 9.16 8.91 9.81
N GLN A 17 9.31 9.54 8.64
CA GLN A 17 8.33 10.49 8.13
C GLN A 17 7.15 9.74 7.50
N GLU A 18 5.98 10.38 7.49
CA GLU A 18 4.79 9.83 6.82
C GLU A 18 5.05 9.58 5.33
N SER A 19 5.80 10.46 4.66
CA SER A 19 6.17 10.33 3.25
C SER A 19 6.92 9.03 2.96
N ASP A 20 7.92 8.70 3.79
CA ASP A 20 8.69 7.47 3.67
C ASP A 20 7.76 6.24 3.78
N ILE A 21 6.87 6.25 4.78
CA ILE A 21 5.96 5.14 5.02
C ILE A 21 4.97 4.98 3.86
N LEU A 22 4.38 6.09 3.38
CA LEU A 22 3.44 6.08 2.26
C LEU A 22 4.08 5.58 0.97
N GLU A 23 5.33 5.96 0.70
CA GLU A 23 6.06 5.49 -0.46
C GLU A 23 6.19 3.96 -0.47
N TYR A 24 6.75 3.39 0.61
CA TYR A 24 6.92 1.94 0.70
C TYR A 24 5.59 1.20 0.76
N TYR A 25 4.58 1.78 1.40
CA TYR A 25 3.26 1.17 1.48
C TYR A 25 2.58 1.11 0.12
N ALA A 26 2.56 2.22 -0.61
CA ALA A 26 1.99 2.27 -1.96
C ALA A 26 2.68 1.27 -2.90
N TYR A 27 4.02 1.20 -2.85
CA TYR A 27 4.77 0.24 -3.64
C TYR A 27 4.45 -1.22 -3.29
N ALA A 28 4.34 -1.55 -2.00
CA ALA A 28 3.97 -2.91 -1.58
C ALA A 28 2.57 -3.30 -2.07
N LEU A 29 1.59 -2.40 -1.94
CA LEU A 29 0.22 -2.65 -2.42
C LEU A 29 0.18 -2.83 -3.93
N TYR A 30 0.94 -2.01 -4.67
CA TYR A 30 1.08 -2.19 -6.12
C TYR A 30 1.62 -3.59 -6.47
N LYS A 31 2.68 -4.06 -5.80
CA LYS A 31 3.25 -5.39 -6.04
C LYS A 31 2.30 -6.54 -5.69
N GLN A 32 1.37 -6.31 -4.79
CA GLN A 32 0.31 -7.25 -4.43
C GLN A 32 -0.93 -7.17 -5.34
N GLY A 33 -0.92 -6.31 -6.36
CA GLY A 33 -2.06 -6.12 -7.27
C GLY A 33 -3.15 -5.19 -6.73
N ASN A 34 -2.96 -4.57 -5.57
CA ASN A 34 -3.90 -3.61 -4.97
C ASN A 34 -3.70 -2.21 -5.57
N VAL A 35 -3.84 -2.08 -6.89
CA VAL A 35 -3.47 -0.87 -7.65
C VAL A 35 -4.28 0.36 -7.22
N LYS A 36 -5.59 0.23 -6.97
CA LYS A 36 -6.43 1.36 -6.50
C LYS A 36 -5.95 1.91 -5.15
N HIS A 37 -5.59 1.02 -4.22
CA HIS A 37 -5.03 1.43 -2.92
C HIS A 37 -3.66 2.08 -3.08
N ALA A 38 -2.80 1.54 -3.95
CA ALA A 38 -1.51 2.15 -4.27
C ALA A 38 -1.69 3.57 -4.84
N LEU A 39 -2.66 3.77 -5.75
CA LEU A 39 -2.99 5.08 -6.30
C LEU A 39 -3.47 6.05 -5.21
N LYS A 40 -4.38 5.64 -4.34
CA LYS A 40 -4.87 6.46 -3.22
C LYS A 40 -3.73 6.96 -2.32
N LEU A 41 -2.85 6.04 -1.91
CA LEU A 41 -1.70 6.37 -1.07
C LEU A 41 -0.69 7.26 -1.79
N THR A 42 -0.45 7.04 -3.08
CA THR A 42 0.49 7.86 -3.86
C THR A 42 -0.05 9.26 -4.12
N LYS A 43 -1.36 9.41 -4.33
CA LYS A 43 -2.03 10.72 -4.36
C LYS A 43 -1.89 11.45 -3.03
N LYS A 44 -1.99 10.73 -1.89
CA LYS A 44 -1.71 11.31 -0.56
C LYS A 44 -0.25 11.73 -0.42
N LEU A 45 0.69 10.88 -0.85
CA LEU A 45 2.12 11.18 -0.86
C LEU A 45 2.43 12.45 -1.66
N ALA A 46 1.91 12.57 -2.88
CA ALA A 46 2.12 13.74 -3.72
C ALA A 46 1.53 15.04 -3.13
N LYS A 47 0.46 14.93 -2.31
CA LYS A 47 -0.11 16.08 -1.59
C LYS A 47 0.79 16.55 -0.44
N ILE A 48 1.39 15.62 0.31
CA ILE A 48 2.23 15.96 1.47
C ILE A 48 3.68 16.31 1.08
N ASP A 49 4.19 15.71 0.00
CA ASP A 49 5.50 16.00 -0.57
C ASP A 49 5.40 16.17 -2.10
N PRO A 50 5.05 17.38 -2.56
CA PRO A 50 4.91 17.67 -3.99
C PRO A 50 6.23 17.57 -4.78
N LYS A 51 7.38 17.65 -4.10
CA LYS A 51 8.71 17.55 -4.71
C LYS A 51 9.26 16.12 -4.65
N HIS A 52 8.46 15.16 -4.19
CA HIS A 52 8.87 13.78 -4.07
C HIS A 52 9.26 13.21 -5.45
N PRO A 53 10.49 12.69 -5.62
CA PRO A 53 11.06 12.39 -6.93
C PRO A 53 10.26 11.33 -7.71
N ARG A 54 9.56 10.43 -7.00
CA ARG A 54 8.83 9.30 -7.60
C ARG A 54 7.31 9.45 -7.56
N ALA A 55 6.75 10.39 -6.78
CA ALA A 55 5.32 10.38 -6.49
C ALA A 55 4.49 10.71 -7.74
N ALA A 56 4.83 11.78 -8.45
CA ALA A 56 4.12 12.18 -9.67
C ALA A 56 4.18 11.11 -10.76
N GLY A 57 5.35 10.48 -10.94
CA GLY A 57 5.52 9.39 -11.90
C GLY A 57 4.67 8.16 -11.53
N ASN A 58 4.66 7.77 -10.26
CA ASN A 58 3.87 6.64 -9.78
C ASN A 58 2.36 6.90 -9.87
N VAL A 59 1.88 8.13 -9.63
CA VAL A 59 0.45 8.47 -9.83
C VAL A 59 0.05 8.18 -11.26
N LYS A 60 0.78 8.73 -12.23
CA LYS A 60 0.51 8.50 -13.65
C LYS A 60 0.57 7.01 -13.99
N TRP A 61 1.62 6.33 -13.53
CA TRP A 61 1.81 4.90 -13.77
C TRP A 61 0.63 4.05 -13.29
N TYR A 62 0.12 4.32 -12.08
CA TYR A 62 -1.03 3.58 -11.55
C TYR A 62 -2.34 3.98 -12.21
N GLU A 63 -2.52 5.25 -12.61
CA GLU A 63 -3.69 5.68 -13.39
C GLU A 63 -3.74 4.97 -14.76
N ASP A 64 -2.61 4.85 -15.45
CA ASP A 64 -2.53 4.15 -16.74
C ASP A 64 -2.90 2.65 -16.66
N MET A 65 -2.81 2.04 -15.48
CA MET A 65 -3.22 0.65 -15.23
C MET A 65 -4.71 0.46 -14.91
N LEU A 66 -5.44 1.55 -14.69
CA LEU A 66 -6.85 1.56 -14.28
C LEU A 66 -7.71 2.17 -15.39
N ASP A 67 -8.96 1.71 -15.49
CA ASP A 67 -9.99 2.41 -16.28
C ASP A 67 -10.41 3.73 -15.62
N GLU A 68 -11.17 4.55 -16.34
CA GLU A 68 -11.55 5.89 -15.89
C GLU A 68 -12.40 5.88 -14.62
N GLU A 69 -13.38 4.97 -14.53
CA GLU A 69 -14.22 4.79 -13.34
C GLU A 69 -13.39 4.40 -12.11
N ALA A 70 -12.42 3.49 -12.29
CA ALA A 70 -11.50 3.05 -11.26
C ALA A 70 -10.56 4.14 -10.74
N ARG A 71 -10.25 5.16 -11.56
CA ARG A 71 -9.40 6.30 -11.17
C ARG A 71 -10.14 7.31 -10.30
N GLU A 72 -11.44 7.47 -10.51
CA GLU A 72 -12.28 8.43 -9.81
C GLU A 72 -12.80 7.88 -8.48
N ASN A 73 -13.17 6.60 -8.44
CA ASN A 73 -13.72 5.99 -7.23
C ASN A 73 -12.63 5.37 -6.32
N LEU A 74 -12.02 6.22 -5.48
CA LEU A 74 -10.96 5.84 -4.52
C LEU A 74 -11.37 5.96 -3.05
N GLU A 75 -12.58 6.42 -2.73
CA GLU A 75 -12.97 6.66 -1.34
C GLU A 75 -13.34 5.37 -0.63
N ASP A 76 -14.22 4.56 -1.23
CA ASP A 76 -14.76 3.32 -0.64
C ASP A 76 -14.13 2.07 -1.24
N LEU A 77 -12.81 1.96 -1.11
CA LEU A 77 -12.10 0.77 -1.59
C LEU A 77 -12.39 -0.44 -0.69
N PRO A 78 -12.55 -1.64 -1.26
CA PRO A 78 -12.65 -2.87 -0.48
C PRO A 78 -11.37 -3.08 0.34
N PRO A 79 -11.41 -3.92 1.39
CA PRO A 79 -10.21 -4.26 2.16
C PRO A 79 -9.05 -4.71 1.26
N VAL A 80 -7.82 -4.39 1.67
CA VAL A 80 -6.62 -4.81 0.95
C VAL A 80 -6.61 -6.33 0.79
N LYS A 81 -6.48 -6.79 -0.45
CA LYS A 81 -6.37 -8.21 -0.75
C LYS A 81 -4.92 -8.65 -0.56
N ASN A 82 -4.63 -9.33 0.54
CA ASN A 82 -3.30 -9.86 0.86
C ASN A 82 -3.37 -11.38 1.01
N GLU A 83 -3.76 -12.06 -0.07
CA GLU A 83 -3.79 -13.52 -0.11
C GLU A 83 -2.37 -14.06 -0.18
N ARG A 84 -2.10 -15.05 0.65
CA ARG A 84 -0.87 -15.80 0.58
C ARG A 84 -0.96 -16.78 -0.59
N ASP A 85 0.06 -16.80 -1.45
CA ASP A 85 0.22 -17.87 -2.42
C ASP A 85 0.62 -19.16 -1.70
N LEU A 86 -0.29 -20.13 -1.66
CA LEU A 86 -0.09 -21.42 -1.00
C LEU A 86 0.73 -22.40 -1.85
N LYS A 87 1.06 -22.05 -3.10
CA LYS A 87 1.82 -22.93 -4.00
C LYS A 87 3.21 -23.31 -3.46
N TYR A 88 3.81 -22.44 -2.65
CA TYR A 88 5.12 -22.65 -2.03
C TYR A 88 5.00 -22.70 -0.49
N ASP A 89 3.87 -23.16 0.03
CA ASP A 89 3.72 -23.35 1.47
C ASP A 89 4.65 -24.46 1.97
N ILE A 90 5.16 -24.29 3.20
CA ILE A 90 5.97 -25.30 3.88
C ILE A 90 5.01 -26.28 4.57
N THR A 91 5.23 -27.57 4.34
CA THR A 91 4.43 -28.68 4.86
C THR A 91 4.30 -28.69 6.40
N GLU A 92 5.21 -28.06 7.13
CA GLU A 92 5.19 -28.01 8.60
C GLU A 92 4.06 -27.15 9.18
N ARG A 93 3.42 -26.26 8.39
CA ARG A 93 2.27 -25.48 8.89
C ARG A 93 1.01 -26.31 9.07
N GLU A 94 0.81 -27.37 8.28
CA GLU A 94 -0.35 -28.26 8.43
C GLU A 94 -0.32 -28.99 9.79
N LYS A 95 0.87 -29.20 10.37
CA LYS A 95 1.05 -29.87 11.66
C LYS A 95 0.70 -29.00 12.87
N LEU A 96 0.51 -27.69 12.69
CA LEU A 96 0.22 -26.74 13.79
C LEU A 96 -1.27 -26.38 13.92
N ILE A 97 -2.14 -26.91 13.06
CA ILE A 97 -3.60 -26.65 13.09
C ILE A 97 -4.35 -27.68 13.98
N VAL A 98 -3.65 -28.64 14.58
CA VAL A 98 -4.25 -29.59 15.54
C VAL A 98 -3.81 -29.23 16.96
N ILE A 99 -4.45 -28.23 17.56
CA ILE A 99 -4.53 -28.02 19.01
C ILE A 99 -5.94 -27.56 19.35
#